data_AF-A0A5Q4Z7T9-F1
#
_entry.id   AF-A0A5Q4Z7T9-F1
#
_cell.length_a   1.000
_cell.length_b   1.000
_cell.length_c   1.000
_cell.angle_alpha   90.00
_cell.angle_beta   90.00
_cell.angle_gamma   90.00
#
_symmetry.space_group_name_H-M   'P 1'
#
loop_
_entity.id
_entity.type
_entity.pdbx_description
1 polymer ?
#
loop_
_entity_poly.entity_id
_entity_poly.type
_entity_poly.pdbx_seq_one_letter_code
_entity_poly.pdbx_strand_id
1 'polypeptide(L)'
;MGTWSFFPRDCYLHEVWYCPDGRGNSLPACIPHGPDGDAARSVNEAGSQWVWTFWASSHIQAMNIHYEFVGYGKYSARYDDDLLPYSRAMYERQAGCLK
;
A
#
# COMPACT_ATOMS: atom_id res chain seq x y z
N MET A 1 -28.77 -11.32 8.53
CA MET A 1 -27.42 -10.86 8.87
C MET A 1 -26.64 -10.75 7.58
N GLY A 2 -26.53 -9.54 7.03
CA GLY A 2 -25.82 -9.32 5.75
C GLY A 2 -24.32 -9.37 5.97
N THR A 3 -23.62 -10.15 5.17
CA THR A 3 -22.16 -10.15 5.09
C THR A 3 -21.68 -8.77 4.62
N TRP A 4 -21.03 -8.03 5.50
CA TRP A 4 -20.37 -6.76 5.19
C TRP A 4 -19.08 -7.00 4.40
N SER A 5 -19.20 -7.48 3.16
CA SER A 5 -18.07 -7.48 2.23
C SER A 5 -17.99 -6.09 1.58
N PHE A 6 -17.61 -5.08 2.37
CA PHE A 6 -17.21 -3.78 1.83
C PHE A 6 -15.82 -3.94 1.19
N PHE A 7 -15.76 -4.60 0.05
CA PHE A 7 -14.67 -4.40 -0.89
C PHE A 7 -15.01 -3.11 -1.64
N PRO A 8 -14.31 -1.99 -1.41
CA PRO A 8 -14.53 -0.83 -2.23
C PRO A 8 -14.18 -1.22 -3.66
N ARG A 9 -15.18 -1.19 -4.55
CA ARG A 9 -14.93 -1.39 -5.99
C ARG A 9 -13.91 -0.35 -6.44
N ASP A 10 -12.99 -0.78 -7.30
CA ASP A 10 -11.96 0.08 -7.86
C ASP A 10 -10.97 0.66 -6.82
N CYS A 11 -10.79 -0.04 -5.70
CA CYS A 11 -9.75 0.25 -4.72
C CYS A 11 -8.77 -0.91 -4.59
N TYR A 12 -7.54 -0.56 -4.24
CA TYR A 12 -6.40 -1.44 -4.11
C TYR A 12 -5.84 -1.32 -2.69
N LEU A 13 -5.60 -2.46 -2.04
CA LEU A 13 -5.14 -2.53 -0.66
C LEU A 13 -3.62 -2.35 -0.60
N HIS A 14 -3.18 -1.51 0.33
CA HIS A 14 -1.79 -1.27 0.65
C HIS A 14 -1.49 -1.62 2.10
N GLU A 15 -0.23 -1.96 2.34
CA GLU A 15 0.37 -2.28 3.62
C GLU A 15 1.36 -1.18 3.98
N VAL A 16 1.38 -0.76 5.24
CA VAL A 16 2.48 0.05 5.78
C VAL A 16 3.38 -0.85 6.61
N TRP A 17 4.66 -0.83 6.28
CA TRP A 17 5.70 -1.53 7.01
C TRP A 17 6.67 -0.54 7.65
N TYR A 18 7.17 -0.86 8.85
CA TYR A 18 8.35 -0.21 9.41
C TYR A 18 9.54 -1.16 9.30
N CYS A 19 10.53 -0.75 8.51
CA CYS A 19 11.72 -1.54 8.19
C CYS A 19 12.94 -0.96 8.91
N PRO A 20 13.68 -1.75 9.73
CA PRO A 20 14.90 -1.29 10.38
C PRO A 20 15.96 -0.85 9.36
N ASP A 21 16.67 0.25 9.62
CA ASP A 21 17.75 0.74 8.74
C ASP A 21 19.16 0.31 9.17
N GLY A 22 19.25 -0.53 10.21
CA GLY A 22 20.52 -0.96 10.83
C GLY A 22 21.23 0.12 11.66
N ARG A 23 20.68 1.33 11.76
CA ARG A 23 21.23 2.47 12.52
C ARG A 23 20.37 2.87 13.72
N GLY A 24 19.39 2.03 14.06
CA GLY A 24 18.45 2.27 15.15
C GLY A 24 17.20 3.06 14.74
N ASN A 25 17.02 3.37 13.45
CA ASN A 25 15.78 3.96 12.95
C ASN A 25 14.90 2.89 12.29
N SER A 26 13.65 3.27 12.03
CA SER A 26 12.70 2.49 11.23
C SER A 26 12.19 3.35 10.09
N LEU A 27 12.36 2.87 8.87
CA LEU A 27 11.91 3.53 7.66
C LEU A 27 10.52 3.01 7.28
N PRO A 28 9.53 3.90 7.08
CA PRO A 28 8.24 3.48 6.58
C PRO A 28 8.33 3.06 5.11
N ALA A 29 7.65 1.97 4.77
CA ALA A 29 7.42 1.53 3.39
C ALA A 29 5.92 1.37 3.14
N CYS A 30 5.46 1.81 1.97
CA CYS A 30 4.11 1.59 1.48
C CYS A 30 4.15 0.53 0.36
N ILE A 31 3.55 -0.63 0.61
CA ILE A 31 3.67 -1.80 -0.28
C ILE A 31 2.27 -2.26 -0.72
N PRO A 32 2.03 -2.53 -2.01
CA PRO A 32 0.83 -3.25 -2.45
C PRO A 32 0.57 -4.55 -1.67
N HIS A 33 -0.65 -4.78 -1.22
CA HIS A 33 -1.02 -6.09 -0.69
C HIS A 33 -1.10 -7.14 -1.81
N GLY A 34 -0.76 -8.39 -1.50
CA GLY A 34 -0.81 -9.49 -2.47
C GLY A 34 0.37 -9.48 -3.47
N PRO A 35 0.27 -10.22 -4.59
CA PRO A 35 1.42 -10.61 -5.43
C PRO A 35 2.25 -9.44 -5.95
N ASP A 36 1.61 -8.32 -6.27
CA ASP A 36 2.29 -7.14 -6.81
C ASP A 36 3.23 -6.48 -5.77
N GLY A 37 3.11 -6.82 -4.48
CA GLY A 37 4.02 -6.39 -3.40
C GLY A 37 5.00 -7.44 -2.91
N ASP A 38 4.95 -8.68 -3.43
CA ASP A 38 5.81 -9.79 -2.94
C ASP A 38 7.30 -9.48 -3.13
N ALA A 39 7.66 -8.88 -4.27
CA ALA A 39 9.03 -8.48 -4.55
C ALA A 39 9.54 -7.46 -3.52
N ALA A 40 8.73 -6.47 -3.15
CA ALA A 40 9.09 -5.48 -2.13
C ALA A 40 9.19 -6.10 -0.74
N ARG A 41 8.26 -6.99 -0.36
CA ARG A 41 8.34 -7.72 0.92
C ARG A 41 9.54 -8.65 1.00
N SER A 42 9.96 -9.25 -0.11
CA SER A 42 11.08 -10.19 -0.14
C SER A 42 12.44 -9.55 0.22
N VAL A 43 12.53 -8.22 0.09
CA VAL A 43 13.73 -7.44 0.42
C VAL A 43 13.58 -6.61 1.69
N ASN A 44 12.50 -6.81 2.46
CA ASN A 44 12.36 -6.18 3.77
C ASN A 44 13.43 -6.73 4.73
N GLU A 45 14.01 -5.84 5.51
CA GLU A 45 15.02 -6.20 6.50
C GLU A 45 14.45 -7.11 7.60
N ALA A 46 15.33 -7.92 8.19
CA ALA A 46 14.95 -8.74 9.33
C ALA A 46 14.45 -7.84 10.48
N GLY A 47 13.27 -8.15 11.01
CA GLY A 47 12.60 -7.33 12.03
C GLY A 47 11.64 -6.27 11.47
N SER A 48 11.44 -6.19 10.15
CA SER A 48 10.37 -5.38 9.58
C SER A 48 8.99 -5.79 10.10
N GLN A 49 8.15 -4.80 10.41
CA GLN A 49 6.82 -5.00 10.98
C GLN A 49 5.73 -4.41 10.11
N TRP A 50 4.70 -5.20 9.84
CA TRP A 50 3.46 -4.72 9.23
C TRP A 50 2.61 -4.02 10.29
N VAL A 51 2.39 -2.71 10.13
CA VAL A 51 1.73 -1.88 11.14
C VAL A 51 0.35 -1.41 10.75
N TRP A 52 0.02 -1.35 9.46
CA TRP A 52 -1.28 -0.88 9.01
C TRP A 52 -1.65 -1.35 7.59
N THR A 53 -2.95 -1.29 7.29
CA THR A 53 -3.49 -1.51 5.95
C THR A 53 -4.53 -0.45 5.61
N PHE A 54 -4.55 -0.01 4.35
CA PHE A 54 -5.54 0.95 3.88
C PHE A 54 -5.85 0.75 2.39
N TRP A 55 -7.00 1.24 1.96
CA TRP A 55 -7.45 1.19 0.56
C TRP A 55 -7.14 2.51 -0.15
N ALA A 56 -6.73 2.42 -1.42
CA ALA A 56 -6.54 3.57 -2.30
C ALA A 56 -6.96 3.25 -3.75
N SER A 57 -7.43 4.24 -4.50
CA SER A 57 -7.86 4.11 -5.89
C SER A 57 -6.75 4.43 -6.90
N SER A 58 -5.68 5.10 -6.49
CA SER A 58 -4.53 5.47 -7.32
C SER A 58 -3.24 5.61 -6.50
N HIS A 59 -2.10 5.71 -7.18
CA HIS A 59 -0.79 5.87 -6.52
C HIS A 59 -0.70 7.19 -5.73
N ILE A 60 -1.15 8.31 -6.31
CA ILE A 60 -1.17 9.61 -5.61
C ILE A 60 -2.00 9.57 -4.34
N GLN A 61 -3.13 8.86 -4.34
CA GLN A 61 -3.96 8.71 -3.14
C GLN A 61 -3.23 7.85 -2.10
N ALA A 62 -2.64 6.72 -2.53
CA ALA A 62 -1.91 5.84 -1.63
C ALA A 62 -0.75 6.54 -0.94
N MET A 63 0.02 7.33 -1.70
CA MET A 63 1.16 8.08 -1.15
C MET A 63 0.73 9.23 -0.25
N ASN A 64 -0.40 9.89 -0.52
CA ASN A 64 -0.93 10.91 0.40
C ASN A 64 -1.40 10.31 1.73
N ILE A 65 -2.13 9.19 1.71
CA ILE A 65 -2.55 8.48 2.93
C ILE A 65 -1.31 8.03 3.72
N HIS A 66 -0.32 7.47 3.03
CA HIS A 66 0.93 7.05 3.65
C HIS A 66 1.67 8.23 4.30
N TYR A 67 1.83 9.34 3.59
CA TYR A 67 2.53 10.53 4.07
C TYR A 67 1.85 11.17 5.28
N GLU A 68 0.51 11.19 5.29
CA GLU A 68 -0.29 11.62 6.43
C GLU A 68 -0.04 10.72 7.65
N PHE A 69 -0.08 9.39 7.46
CA PHE A 69 0.17 8.42 8.53
C PHE A 69 1.57 8.56 9.15
N VAL A 70 2.62 8.77 8.34
CA VAL A 70 4.01 8.85 8.83
C VAL A 70 4.43 10.27 9.23
N GLY A 71 3.62 11.29 8.95
CA GLY A 71 3.92 12.68 9.26
C GLY A 71 4.89 13.37 8.29
N TYR A 72 4.97 12.94 7.03
CA TYR A 72 5.83 13.54 6.00
C TYR A 72 5.20 14.75 5.29
N GLY A 73 3.95 15.09 5.59
CA GLY A 73 3.23 16.20 4.97
C GLY A 73 2.48 15.76 3.71
N LYS A 74 2.54 16.54 2.64
CA LYS A 74 1.83 16.22 1.37
C LYS A 74 2.77 15.54 0.38
N TYR A 75 2.27 14.51 -0.27
CA TYR A 75 2.95 13.93 -1.42
C TYR A 75 2.53 14.66 -2.70
N SER A 76 3.49 15.03 -3.53
CA SER A 76 3.26 15.60 -4.85
C SER A 76 3.52 14.54 -5.91
N ALA A 77 2.55 14.30 -6.79
CA ALA A 77 2.73 13.45 -7.96
C ALA A 77 3.92 13.94 -8.78
N ARG A 78 4.74 12.99 -9.26
CA ARG A 78 5.89 13.29 -10.11
C ARG A 78 5.59 13.00 -11.57
N TYR A 79 4.63 12.13 -11.85
CA TYR A 79 4.24 11.68 -13.17
C TYR A 79 2.71 11.70 -13.30
N ASP A 80 2.20 11.95 -14.50
CA ASP A 80 0.75 11.98 -14.75
C ASP A 80 0.08 10.63 -14.43
N ASP A 81 0.80 9.53 -14.63
CA ASP A 81 0.33 8.18 -14.32
C ASP A 81 0.03 7.98 -12.82
N ASP A 82 0.66 8.75 -11.92
CA ASP A 82 0.38 8.68 -10.48
C ASP A 82 -1.09 9.06 -10.17
N LEU A 83 -1.69 9.89 -11.04
CA LEU A 83 -3.04 10.40 -10.91
C LEU A 83 -4.09 9.43 -11.47
N LEU A 84 -3.67 8.50 -12.33
CA LEU A 84 -4.57 7.55 -12.95
C LEU A 84 -5.05 6.51 -11.91
N PRO A 85 -6.31 6.06 -12.00
CA PRO A 85 -6.79 4.94 -11.22
C PRO A 85 -5.95 3.68 -11.48
N TYR A 86 -5.82 2.82 -10.48
CA TYR A 86 -5.24 1.51 -10.71
C TYR A 86 -6.04 0.73 -11.77
N SER A 87 -5.34 -0.09 -12.55
CA SER A 87 -5.98 -0.84 -13.63
C SER A 87 -6.89 -1.94 -13.08
N ARG A 88 -7.94 -2.29 -13.82
CA ARG A 88 -8.82 -3.42 -13.47
C ARG A 88 -8.05 -4.72 -13.21
N ALA A 89 -7.03 -4.99 -14.03
CA ALA A 89 -6.20 -6.17 -13.89
C ALA A 89 -5.47 -6.23 -12.54
N MET A 90 -5.07 -5.09 -11.96
CA MET A 90 -4.48 -5.05 -10.62
C MET A 90 -5.50 -5.46 -9.56
N TYR A 91 -6.72 -4.89 -9.60
CA TYR A 91 -7.77 -5.26 -8.66
C TYR A 91 -8.10 -6.75 -8.72
N GLU A 92 -8.23 -7.31 -9.92
CA GLU A 92 -8.55 -8.74 -10.11
C GLU A 92 -7.45 -9.66 -9.57
N ARG A 93 -6.17 -9.31 -9.76
CA ARG A 93 -5.05 -10.06 -9.19
C ARG A 93 -5.10 -10.04 -7.66
N GLN A 94 -5.27 -8.88 -7.05
CA GLN A 94 -5.28 -8.75 -5.59
C GLN A 94 -6.53 -9.39 -4.97
N ALA A 95 -7.71 -9.25 -5.59
CA ALA A 95 -8.94 -9.91 -5.15
C ALA A 95 -8.83 -11.44 -5.19
N GLY A 96 -7.99 -11.99 -6.08
CA GLY A 96 -7.68 -13.41 -6.12
C GLY A 96 -7.01 -13.93 -4.84
N CYS A 97 -6.31 -13.07 -4.11
CA CYS A 97 -5.52 -13.42 -2.92
C CYS A 97 -6.20 -13.05 -1.59
N LEU A 98 -7.26 -12.22 -1.62
CA LEU A 98 -8.02 -11.79 -0.44
C LEU A 98 -9.15 -12.76 -0.04
N LYS A 99 -9.10 -14.02 -0.53
CA LYS A 99 -10.14 -15.04 -0.33
C LYS A 99 -9.93 -15.87 0.92
#